data_AF-A0A5K1B791-F1
#
_entry.id   AF-A0A5K1B791-F1
#
_cell.length_a   1.000
_cell.length_b   1.000
_cell.length_c   1.000
_cell.angle_alpha   90.00
_cell.angle_beta   90.00
_cell.angle_gamma   90.00
#
_symmetry.space_group_name_H-M   'P 1'
#
loop_
_entity.id
_entity.type
_entity.pdbx_description
1 polymer ?
#
loop_
_entity_poly.entity_id
_entity_poly.type
_entity_poly.pdbx_seq_one_letter_code
_entity_poly.pdbx_strand_id
1 'polypeptide(L)'
;GASSKESVALSYSPGADLLEEQRLTKEEWQAINKLLSYQTEEGLAWPSGKDMEKMMQYLVNVSIGTAAARIINIEQTEILCGKFEQLQVSARLYPKSIQCDMTLKLWGLSSPEGSLVQ
;
A
#
# COMPACT_ATOMS: atom_id res chain seq x y z
N GLY A 1 -40.17 -44.63 8.45
CA GLY A 1 -40.19 -43.69 9.58
C GLY A 1 -38.81 -43.09 9.73
N ALA A 2 -38.75 -41.77 9.89
CA ALA A 2 -37.63 -40.84 10.19
C ALA A 2 -36.24 -41.50 10.42
N SER A 3 -35.19 -41.26 9.62
CA SER A 3 -34.49 -40.00 9.27
C SER A 3 -34.08 -39.17 10.51
N SER A 4 -33.01 -39.63 11.17
CA SER A 4 -32.28 -38.88 12.20
C SER A 4 -31.61 -37.67 11.58
N LYS A 5 -32.03 -36.47 12.01
CA LYS A 5 -31.39 -35.20 11.68
C LYS A 5 -30.27 -34.95 12.70
N GLU A 6 -29.03 -34.97 12.24
CA GLU A 6 -27.89 -34.50 13.01
C GLU A 6 -27.76 -32.99 12.78
N SER A 7 -28.01 -32.21 13.83
CA SER A 7 -27.95 -30.75 13.80
C SER A 7 -26.49 -30.30 13.92
N VAL A 8 -25.88 -29.93 12.80
CA VAL A 8 -24.59 -29.24 12.79
C VAL A 8 -24.81 -27.81 13.29
N ALA A 9 -24.24 -27.49 14.44
CA ALA A 9 -24.22 -26.14 14.98
C ALA A 9 -23.44 -25.22 14.02
N LEU A 10 -24.12 -24.20 13.47
CA LEU A 10 -23.44 -23.07 12.83
C LEU A 10 -22.66 -22.31 13.91
N SER A 11 -21.35 -22.49 13.96
CA SER A 11 -20.45 -21.50 14.56
C SER A 11 -20.35 -20.32 13.60
N TYR A 12 -21.21 -19.32 13.79
CA TYR A 12 -21.03 -18.00 13.21
C TYR A 12 -19.86 -17.32 13.95
N SER A 13 -18.73 -17.15 13.27
CA SER A 13 -17.69 -16.22 13.69
C SER A 13 -17.56 -15.16 12.60
N PRO A 14 -18.27 -14.03 12.68
CA PRO A 14 -18.08 -12.95 11.74
C PRO A 14 -16.98 -12.03 12.28
N GLY A 15 -15.79 -12.07 11.66
CA GLY A 15 -14.84 -10.96 11.82
C GLY A 15 -13.35 -11.27 11.90
N ALA A 16 -12.85 -12.39 11.37
CA ALA A 16 -11.40 -12.63 11.27
C ALA A 16 -10.84 -12.59 9.83
N ASP A 17 -11.68 -12.77 8.80
CA ASP A 17 -11.23 -12.92 7.40
C ASP A 17 -11.16 -11.62 6.59
N LEU A 18 -11.36 -10.44 7.21
CA LEU A 18 -11.30 -9.15 6.49
C LEU A 18 -9.93 -8.47 6.52
N LEU A 19 -8.92 -9.14 7.09
CA LEU A 19 -7.53 -8.71 7.03
C LEU A 19 -6.70 -9.86 6.46
N GLU A 20 -7.05 -10.33 5.26
CA GLU A 20 -5.96 -10.78 4.38
C GLU A 20 -5.03 -9.58 4.23
N GLU A 21 -3.88 -9.63 4.92
CA GLU A 21 -2.77 -8.72 4.69
C GLU A 21 -2.60 -8.62 3.18
N GLN A 22 -2.97 -7.48 2.57
CA GLN A 22 -2.75 -7.23 1.16
C GLN A 22 -1.24 -7.21 0.94
N ARG A 23 -0.69 -8.40 0.74
CA ARG A 23 0.72 -8.61 0.49
C ARG A 23 0.97 -8.21 -0.95
N LEU A 24 1.81 -7.20 -1.12
CA LEU A 24 2.31 -6.78 -2.41
C LEU A 24 2.87 -8.00 -3.16
N THR A 25 2.47 -8.13 -4.41
CA THR A 25 3.00 -9.11 -5.35
C THR A 25 4.49 -8.87 -5.61
N LYS A 26 5.16 -9.87 -6.18
CA LYS A 26 6.61 -9.78 -6.47
C LYS A 26 6.90 -8.64 -7.44
N GLU A 27 6.02 -8.43 -8.39
CA GLU A 27 6.12 -7.42 -9.43
C GLU A 27 5.96 -6.01 -8.85
N GLU A 28 5.01 -5.83 -7.93
CA GLU A 28 4.82 -4.58 -7.18
C GLU A 28 6.04 -4.28 -6.30
N TRP A 29 6.58 -5.30 -5.61
CA TRP A 29 7.81 -5.16 -4.85
C TRP A 29 9.01 -4.76 -5.72
N GLN A 30 9.14 -5.33 -6.91
CA GLN A 30 10.20 -4.98 -7.86
C GLN A 30 10.05 -3.54 -8.37
N ALA A 31 8.81 -3.12 -8.66
CA ALA A 31 8.54 -1.74 -9.08
C ALA A 31 8.91 -0.73 -7.98
N ILE A 32 8.61 -1.05 -6.72
CA ILE A 32 9.02 -0.25 -5.56
C ILE A 32 10.53 -0.20 -5.43
N ASN A 33 11.23 -1.34 -5.47
CA ASN A 33 12.70 -1.37 -5.38
C ASN A 33 13.35 -0.55 -6.51
N LYS A 34 12.79 -0.60 -7.72
CA LYS A 34 13.25 0.21 -8.85
C LYS A 34 12.99 1.70 -8.63
N LEU A 35 11.82 2.09 -8.14
CA LEU A 35 11.49 3.48 -7.81
C LEU A 35 12.45 4.04 -6.75
N LEU A 36 12.79 3.23 -5.75
CA LEU A 36 13.69 3.60 -4.66
C LEU A 36 15.18 3.50 -5.04
N SER A 37 15.51 3.03 -6.24
CA SER A 37 16.88 2.72 -6.66
C SER A 37 17.59 1.77 -5.68
N TYR A 38 16.82 0.88 -5.04
CA TYR A 38 17.33 -0.10 -4.09
C TYR A 38 18.02 -1.24 -4.85
N GLN A 39 19.33 -1.38 -4.68
CA GLN A 39 20.08 -2.55 -5.14
C GLN A 39 20.30 -3.47 -3.94
N THR A 40 19.92 -4.74 -4.07
CA THR A 40 20.24 -5.74 -3.06
C THR A 40 21.77 -5.85 -2.99
N GLU A 41 22.36 -5.33 -1.93
CA GLU A 41 23.79 -5.41 -1.64
C GLU A 41 24.18 -6.89 -1.39
N GLU A 42 24.35 -7.66 -2.46
CA GLU A 42 24.81 -9.06 -2.43
C GLU A 42 26.30 -9.19 -2.02
N GLY A 43 26.97 -8.10 -1.64
CA GLY A 43 28.41 -8.05 -1.32
C GLY A 43 28.79 -7.56 0.08
N LEU A 44 27.85 -7.03 0.88
CA LEU A 44 28.17 -6.65 2.26
C LEU A 44 28.05 -7.89 3.15
N ALA A 45 29.20 -8.40 3.59
CA ALA A 45 29.27 -9.41 4.63
C ALA A 45 28.55 -8.90 5.89
N TRP A 46 27.31 -9.33 6.08
CA TRP A 46 26.51 -9.00 7.25
C TRP A 46 27.18 -9.64 8.49
N PRO A 47 27.43 -8.87 9.57
CA PRO A 47 28.04 -9.41 10.77
C PRO A 47 27.14 -10.51 11.38
N SER A 48 27.77 -11.63 11.72
CA SER A 48 27.15 -12.85 12.23
C SER A 48 26.28 -12.63 13.48
N GLY A 49 25.00 -13.02 13.37
CA GLY A 49 24.17 -13.71 14.38
C GLY A 49 23.84 -13.02 15.69
N LYS A 50 24.81 -12.46 16.42
CA LYS A 50 24.62 -12.02 17.81
C LYS A 50 24.44 -10.51 17.97
N ASP A 51 24.87 -9.71 16.99
CA ASP A 51 24.73 -8.24 16.99
C ASP A 51 23.62 -7.72 16.06
N MET A 52 23.02 -8.57 15.21
CA MET A 52 21.95 -8.14 14.30
C MET A 52 20.61 -7.91 15.00
N GLU A 53 20.32 -8.60 16.12
CA GLU A 53 19.04 -8.46 16.84
C GLU A 53 18.82 -7.05 17.42
N LYS A 54 19.87 -6.24 17.53
CA LYS A 54 19.82 -4.88 18.10
C LYS A 54 20.02 -3.75 17.09
N MET A 55 20.35 -4.06 15.83
CA MET A 55 20.69 -3.03 14.86
C MET A 55 19.60 -2.96 13.79
N MET A 56 18.59 -2.14 14.02
CA MET A 56 17.66 -1.77 12.96
C MET A 56 18.44 -0.91 11.95
N GLN A 57 18.94 -1.52 10.89
CA GLN A 57 19.86 -0.86 9.95
C GLN A 57 19.12 0.09 9.01
N TYR A 58 17.87 -0.23 8.65
CA TYR A 58 17.04 0.54 7.71
C TYR A 58 15.59 0.61 8.20
N LEU A 59 14.99 1.79 8.15
CA LEU A 59 13.54 1.99 8.29
C LEU A 59 13.02 2.56 6.99
N VAL A 60 11.97 1.97 6.43
CA VAL A 60 11.22 2.59 5.32
C VAL A 60 9.78 2.76 5.76
N ASN A 61 9.30 4.00 5.74
CA ASN A 61 7.91 4.33 5.97
C ASN A 61 7.28 4.75 4.64
N VAL A 62 6.17 4.12 4.29
CA VAL A 62 5.42 4.42 3.06
C VAL A 62 4.01 4.81 3.46
N SER A 63 3.56 5.99 3.06
CA SER A 63 2.19 6.45 3.25
C SER A 63 1.55 6.81 1.91
N ILE A 64 0.27 6.47 1.75
CA ILE A 64 -0.51 6.79 0.56
C ILE A 64 -1.74 7.57 1.02
N GLY A 65 -1.87 8.80 0.57
CA GLY A 65 -3.08 9.61 0.73
C GLY A 65 -3.86 9.63 -0.57
N THR A 66 -5.14 9.26 -0.52
CA THR A 66 -6.03 9.32 -1.68
C THR A 66 -7.23 10.22 -1.38
N ALA A 67 -7.64 11.00 -2.37
CA ALA A 67 -8.82 11.83 -2.32
C ALA A 67 -9.48 11.88 -3.69
N ALA A 68 -10.81 11.97 -3.72
CA ALA A 68 -11.57 12.18 -4.94
C ALA A 68 -12.66 13.22 -4.69
N ALA A 69 -12.89 14.07 -5.68
CA ALA A 69 -13.93 15.09 -5.67
C ALA A 69 -14.74 15.00 -6.96
N ARG A 70 -16.05 15.26 -6.88
CA ARG A 70 -16.96 15.22 -8.02
C ARG A 70 -17.73 16.52 -8.11
N ILE A 71 -17.86 17.05 -9.32
CA ILE A 71 -18.79 18.13 -9.64
C ILE A 71 -19.99 17.48 -10.31
N ILE A 72 -21.17 17.72 -9.76
CA ILE A 72 -22.44 17.19 -10.26
C ILE A 72 -23.39 18.34 -10.61
N ASN A 73 -24.23 18.13 -11.61
CA ASN A 73 -25.30 19.08 -11.93
C ASN A 73 -26.49 18.92 -10.97
N ILE A 74 -27.51 19.77 -11.13
CA ILE A 74 -28.75 19.73 -10.33
C ILE A 74 -29.53 18.41 -10.48
N GLU A 75 -29.30 17.67 -11.56
CA GLU A 75 -29.92 16.37 -11.87
C GLU A 75 -29.08 15.19 -11.34
N GLN A 76 -28.03 15.45 -10.55
CA GLN A 76 -27.07 14.44 -10.06
C GLN A 76 -26.20 13.79 -11.15
N THR A 77 -26.14 14.39 -12.35
CA THR A 77 -25.24 13.95 -13.41
C THR A 77 -23.84 14.46 -13.14
N GLU A 78 -22.86 13.57 -13.19
CA GLU A 78 -21.45 13.92 -13.06
C GLU A 78 -20.98 14.77 -14.25
N ILE A 79 -20.35 15.90 -13.93
CA ILE A 79 -19.73 16.81 -14.91
C ILE A 79 -18.21 16.58 -14.92
N LEU A 80 -17.63 16.38 -13.74
CA LEU A 80 -16.19 16.29 -13.56
C LEU A 80 -15.84 15.44 -12.33
N CYS A 81 -14.85 14.58 -12.48
CA CYS A 81 -14.17 13.84 -11.44
C CYS A 81 -12.74 14.36 -11.30
N GLY A 82 -12.33 14.68 -10.09
CA GLY A 82 -10.94 14.90 -9.73
C GLY A 82 -10.43 13.79 -8.84
N LYS A 83 -9.29 13.19 -9.17
CA LYS A 83 -8.60 12.18 -8.37
C LYS A 83 -7.25 12.74 -7.94
N PHE A 84 -6.91 12.57 -6.68
CA PHE A 84 -5.67 13.06 -6.09
C PHE A 84 -5.04 11.92 -5.27
N GLU A 85 -3.80 11.60 -5.56
CA GLU A 85 -3.02 10.61 -4.83
C GLU A 85 -1.67 11.22 -4.42
N GLN A 86 -1.26 10.95 -3.20
CA GLN A 86 0.03 11.35 -2.66
C GLN A 86 0.72 10.14 -2.05
N LEU A 87 1.83 9.73 -2.64
CA LEU A 87 2.73 8.73 -2.07
C LEU A 87 3.86 9.47 -1.35
N GLN A 88 4.06 9.20 -0.06
CA GLN A 88 5.24 9.62 0.68
C GLN A 88 6.06 8.40 1.06
N VAL A 89 7.36 8.46 0.82
CA VAL A 89 8.31 7.45 1.26
C VAL A 89 9.40 8.13 2.07
N SER A 90 9.62 7.66 3.30
CA SER A 90 10.72 8.09 4.16
C SER A 90 11.61 6.90 4.44
N ALA A 91 12.87 6.97 4.02
CA ALA A 91 13.88 5.97 4.33
C ALA A 91 14.88 6.55 5.32
N ARG A 92 15.12 5.85 6.45
CA ARG A 92 16.13 6.20 7.44
C ARG A 92 17.16 5.07 7.56
N LEU A 93 18.43 5.42 7.38
CA LEU A 93 19.57 4.53 7.59
C LEU A 93 20.22 4.82 8.94
N TYR A 94 20.28 3.81 9.81
CA TYR A 94 21.05 3.88 11.05
C TYR A 94 22.39 3.14 10.88
N PRO A 95 23.46 3.56 11.57
CA PRO A 95 23.56 4.66 12.55
C PRO A 95 23.90 6.01 11.90
N LYS A 96 24.02 6.09 10.58
CA LYS A 96 24.49 7.28 9.85
C LYS A 96 23.47 8.42 9.74
N SER A 97 22.28 8.27 10.36
CA SER A 97 21.17 9.24 10.35
C SER A 97 20.83 9.80 8.96
N ILE A 98 21.02 9.00 7.91
CA ILE A 98 20.66 9.42 6.55
C ILE A 98 19.16 9.27 6.42
N GLN A 99 18.46 10.38 6.19
CA GLN A 99 17.03 10.40 5.91
C GLN A 99 16.81 10.85 4.47
N CYS A 100 16.08 10.03 3.71
CA CYS A 100 15.64 10.36 2.36
C CYS A 100 14.11 10.38 2.35
N ASP A 101 13.53 11.55 2.12
CA ASP A 101 12.08 11.72 2.00
C ASP A 101 11.74 12.01 0.55
N MET A 102 10.89 11.17 -0.04
CA MET A 102 10.33 11.32 -1.37
C MET A 102 8.83 11.55 -1.24
N THR A 103 8.30 12.52 -2.00
CA THR A 103 6.86 12.72 -2.15
C THR A 103 6.51 12.75 -3.63
N LEU A 104 5.66 11.81 -4.06
CA LEU A 104 5.08 11.78 -5.39
C LEU A 104 3.62 12.22 -5.29
N LYS A 105 3.24 13.23 -6.06
CA LYS A 105 1.85 13.71 -6.18
C LYS A 105 1.35 13.37 -7.57
N LEU A 106 0.26 12.61 -7.63
CA LEU A 106 -0.47 12.29 -8.84
C LEU A 106 -1.83 12.94 -8.71
N TRP A 107 -2.27 13.63 -9.75
CA TRP A 107 -3.62 14.16 -9.81
C TRP A 107 -4.14 14.04 -11.24
N GLY A 108 -5.44 13.84 -11.37
CA GLY A 108 -6.07 13.75 -12.68
C GLY A 108 -7.47 14.31 -12.63
N LEU A 109 -7.89 14.88 -13.75
CA LEU A 109 -9.26 15.28 -13.96
C LEU A 109 -9.83 14.46 -15.11
N SER A 110 -11.06 13.98 -14.94
CA SER A 110 -11.81 13.27 -15.96
C SER A 110 -13.22 13.79 -16.03
N SER A 111 -13.80 13.79 -17.22
CA SER A 111 -15.24 13.90 -17.42
C SER A 111 -15.80 12.51 -17.75
N PRO A 112 -17.14 12.35 -17.82
CA PRO A 112 -17.74 11.10 -18.27
C PRO A 112 -17.26 10.66 -19.67
N GLU A 113 -16.82 11.60 -20.50
CA GLU A 113 -16.32 11.37 -21.85
C GLU A 113 -14.84 10.92 -21.89
N GLY A 114 -14.09 11.08 -20.78
CA GLY A 114 -12.73 10.59 -20.69
C GLY A 114 -11.80 11.42 -19.80
N SER A 115 -10.52 11.07 -19.83
CA SER A 115 -9.47 11.79 -19.12
C SER A 115 -9.21 13.15 -19.76
N LEU A 116 -9.16 14.20 -18.95
CA LEU A 116 -8.83 15.57 -19.37
C LEU A 116 -7.36 15.89 -19.13
N VAL A 117 -6.80 15.43 -18.02
CA VAL A 117 -5.39 15.63 -17.64
C VAL A 117 -4.96 14.58 -16.62
N GLN A 118 -3.69 14.17 -16.69
CA GLN A 118 -3.04 13.20 -15.81
C GLN A 118 -1.54 13.48 -15.71
#